data_AF-A0A951GP43-F1
#
_entry.id   AF-A0A951GP43-F1
#
_cell.length_a   1.000
_cell.length_b   1.000
_cell.length_c   1.000
_cell.angle_alpha   90.00
_cell.angle_beta   90.00
_cell.angle_gamma   90.00
#
_symmetry.space_group_name_H-M   'P 1'
#
loop_
_entity.id
_entity.type
_entity.pdbx_description
1 polymer ?
#
loop_
_entity_poly.entity_id
_entity_poly.type
_entity_poly.pdbx_seq_one_letter_code
_entity_poly.pdbx_strand_id
1 'polypeptide(L)'
;MSADADTLISTALNRPLFSPGRRPPDAGQSARQSDLTDKRLAGIMVNEDRRVAIFAVNGSKSLMVGEGEEINGWRVEAITPLEVSLSGPDGVRTLQPKPDANSRPLSQSASNTRPPQAAPPQPPSSATLGATAEQTARRNRD
;
A
#
# COMPACT_ATOMS: atom_id res chain seq x y z
N MET A 1 -16.43 -34.84 -1.60
CA MET A 1 -15.43 -33.82 -1.24
C MET A 1 -16.14 -32.54 -0.77
N SER A 2 -16.74 -32.54 0.44
CA SER A 2 -17.39 -31.34 1.02
C SER A 2 -17.00 -31.05 2.46
N ALA A 3 -16.34 -32.00 3.16
CA ALA A 3 -15.92 -31.85 4.56
C ALA A 3 -14.76 -30.84 4.72
N ASP A 4 -13.91 -30.73 3.71
CA ASP A 4 -12.77 -29.81 3.70
C ASP A 4 -13.25 -28.35 3.65
N ALA A 5 -14.33 -28.07 2.91
CA ALA A 5 -14.91 -26.74 2.80
C ALA A 5 -15.55 -26.29 4.13
N ASP A 6 -16.29 -27.18 4.79
CA ASP A 6 -16.95 -26.89 6.07
C ASP A 6 -15.93 -26.62 7.19
N THR A 7 -14.81 -27.36 7.17
CA THR A 7 -13.68 -27.15 8.08
C THR A 7 -13.00 -25.79 7.88
N LEU A 8 -12.84 -25.35 6.62
CA LEU A 8 -12.27 -24.04 6.29
C LEU A 8 -13.19 -22.89 6.71
N ILE A 9 -14.51 -23.04 6.51
CA ILE A 9 -15.51 -22.05 6.91
C ILE A 9 -15.53 -21.90 8.44
N SER A 10 -15.58 -23.01 9.16
CA SER A 10 -15.56 -22.99 10.63
C SER A 10 -14.28 -22.35 11.19
N THR A 11 -13.13 -22.63 10.58
CA THR A 11 -11.84 -22.04 11.00
C THR A 11 -11.77 -20.53 10.73
N ALA A 12 -12.32 -20.08 9.60
CA ALA A 12 -12.34 -18.66 9.24
C ALA A 12 -13.25 -17.85 10.18
N LEU A 13 -14.40 -18.40 10.56
CA LEU A 13 -15.35 -17.74 11.45
C LEU A 13 -14.87 -17.68 12.91
N ASN A 14 -14.04 -18.64 13.35
CA ASN A 14 -13.55 -18.70 14.72
C ASN A 14 -12.33 -17.79 14.98
N ARG A 15 -11.79 -17.12 13.95
CA ARG A 15 -10.69 -16.16 14.10
C ARG A 15 -11.23 -14.74 14.14
N PRO A 16 -10.90 -13.92 15.16
CA PRO A 16 -11.37 -12.54 15.21
C PRO A 16 -10.89 -11.76 13.98
N LEU A 17 -11.83 -11.18 13.24
CA LEU A 17 -11.57 -10.41 12.02
C LEU A 17 -10.75 -9.14 12.29
N PHE A 18 -10.82 -8.62 13.51
CA PHE A 18 -10.09 -7.44 13.97
C PHE A 18 -9.44 -7.71 15.32
N SER A 19 -8.14 -7.43 15.45
CA SER A 19 -7.46 -7.46 16.75
C SER A 19 -7.82 -6.20 17.54
N PRO A 20 -8.23 -6.29 18.82
CA PRO A 20 -8.69 -5.15 19.62
C PRO A 20 -7.63 -4.05 19.84
N GLY A 21 -6.36 -4.34 19.56
CA GLY A 21 -5.26 -3.36 19.66
C GLY A 21 -5.00 -2.51 18.42
N ARG A 22 -5.76 -2.64 17.33
CA ARG A 22 -5.58 -1.81 16.12
C ARG A 22 -6.38 -0.51 16.21
N ARG A 23 -5.94 0.42 17.06
CA ARG A 23 -6.41 1.81 17.03
C ARG A 23 -5.32 2.69 16.41
N PRO A 24 -5.56 3.36 15.27
CA PRO A 24 -4.62 4.37 14.79
C PRO A 24 -4.45 5.48 15.84
N PRO A 25 -3.25 6.06 15.98
CA PRO A 25 -3.01 7.14 16.93
C PRO A 25 -3.95 8.32 16.64
N ASP A 26 -4.44 8.96 17.71
CA ASP A 26 -5.34 10.10 17.63
C ASP A 26 -4.58 11.29 17.01
N ALA A 27 -4.90 11.63 15.76
CA ALA A 27 -4.34 12.79 15.09
C ALA A 27 -5.08 14.04 15.61
N GLY A 28 -4.47 14.68 16.61
CA GLY A 28 -4.97 15.90 17.23
C GLY A 28 -5.29 17.00 16.21
N GLN A 29 -6.39 17.71 16.47
CA GLN A 29 -6.83 18.86 15.68
C GLN A 29 -5.82 20.01 15.80
N SER A 30 -4.96 20.17 14.81
CA SER A 30 -4.27 21.43 14.56
C SER A 30 -4.38 21.75 13.08
N ALA A 31 -5.41 22.54 12.75
CA ALA A 31 -5.52 23.18 11.45
C ALA A 31 -4.47 24.30 11.38
N ARG A 32 -3.23 23.94 11.05
CA ARG A 32 -2.27 24.92 10.55
C ARG A 32 -2.56 25.15 9.07
N GLN A 33 -2.59 26.43 8.71
CA GLN A 33 -2.85 26.95 7.37
C GLN A 33 -1.63 26.66 6.49
N SER A 34 -1.47 25.40 6.08
CA SER A 34 -0.50 25.00 5.05
C SER A 34 -1.14 25.14 3.68
N ASP A 35 -0.38 25.66 2.71
CA ASP A 35 -0.78 25.75 1.31
C ASP A 35 -1.31 24.43 0.75
N LEU A 36 -2.13 24.51 -0.30
CA LEU A 36 -2.71 23.33 -0.98
C LEU A 36 -1.63 22.33 -1.47
N THR A 37 -0.38 22.78 -1.64
CA THR A 37 0.78 21.95 -2.00
C THR A 37 1.16 20.94 -0.92
N ASP A 38 0.93 21.26 0.35
CA ASP A 38 1.22 20.37 1.49
C ASP A 38 0.04 19.43 1.81
N LYS A 39 -1.10 19.62 1.13
CA LYS A 39 -2.31 18.82 1.30
C LYS A 39 -2.50 17.88 0.13
N ARG A 40 -2.71 16.59 0.42
CA ARG A 40 -3.09 15.60 -0.60
C ARG A 40 -4.57 15.26 -0.45
N LEU A 41 -5.26 15.02 -1.56
CA LEU A 41 -6.57 14.42 -1.52
C LEU A 41 -6.39 12.94 -1.13
N ALA A 42 -6.89 12.57 0.05
CA ALA A 42 -6.81 11.22 0.58
C ALA A 42 -8.02 10.38 0.16
N GLY A 43 -9.18 11.01 0.04
CA GLY A 43 -10.40 10.32 -0.35
C GLY A 43 -11.54 11.28 -0.66
N ILE A 44 -12.59 10.72 -1.25
CA ILE A 44 -13.82 11.42 -1.59
C ILE A 44 -14.99 10.59 -1.09
N MET A 45 -15.96 11.22 -0.46
CA MET A 45 -17.21 10.61 -0.01
C MET A 45 -18.37 11.29 -0.72
N VAL A 46 -19.09 10.54 -1.56
CA VAL A 46 -20.30 11.00 -2.24
C VAL A 46 -21.47 10.21 -1.67
N ASN A 47 -22.42 10.91 -1.05
CA ASN A 47 -23.73 10.38 -0.66
C ASN A 47 -24.80 11.19 -1.40
N GLU A 48 -26.05 10.69 -1.38
CA GLU A 48 -27.19 11.39 -1.98
C GLU A 48 -27.40 12.79 -1.40
N ASP A 49 -27.16 12.97 -0.10
CA ASP A 49 -27.38 14.22 0.63
C ASP A 49 -26.12 15.11 0.71
N ARG A 50 -24.92 14.52 0.61
CA ARG A 50 -23.67 15.25 0.85
C ARG A 50 -22.48 14.71 0.07
N ARG A 51 -21.63 15.63 -0.39
CA ARG A 51 -20.33 15.34 -1.00
C ARG A 51 -19.22 15.97 -0.18
N VAL A 52 -18.21 15.19 0.14
CA VAL A 52 -17.12 15.58 1.03
C VAL A 52 -15.79 15.12 0.46
N ALA A 53 -14.84 16.03 0.37
CA ALA A 53 -13.44 15.77 0.04
C ALA A 53 -12.63 15.66 1.34
N ILE A 54 -11.78 14.64 1.44
CA ILE A 54 -10.93 14.39 2.60
C ILE A 54 -9.49 14.70 2.22
N PHE A 55 -8.95 15.78 2.78
CA PHE A 55 -7.58 16.22 2.58
C PHE A 55 -6.70 15.74 3.73
N ALA A 56 -5.68 14.94 3.42
CA ALA A 56 -4.65 14.62 4.40
C ALA A 56 -3.57 15.70 4.37
N VAL A 57 -3.22 16.17 5.57
CA VAL A 57 -2.18 17.17 5.82
C VAL A 57 -1.00 16.45 6.45
N ASN A 58 0.22 16.77 6.03
CA ASN A 58 1.39 16.07 6.55
C ASN A 58 1.57 16.38 8.05
N GLY A 59 1.62 15.33 8.88
CA GLY A 59 1.77 15.46 10.34
C GLY A 59 0.59 16.11 11.09
N SER A 60 -0.58 16.26 10.46
CA SER A 60 -1.77 16.88 11.08
C SER A 60 -3.05 16.11 10.78
N LYS A 61 -4.13 16.42 11.50
CA LYS A 61 -5.45 15.81 11.26
C LYS A 61 -5.94 16.08 9.83
N SER A 62 -6.55 15.06 9.22
CA SER A 62 -7.24 15.20 7.95
C SER A 62 -8.38 16.22 8.04
N LEU A 63 -8.52 17.03 7.00
CA LEU A 63 -9.58 18.03 6.85
C LEU A 63 -10.68 17.48 5.95
N MET A 64 -11.93 17.67 6.34
CA MET A 64 -13.11 17.34 5.53
C MET A 64 -13.70 18.64 5.02
N VAL A 65 -13.95 18.72 3.71
CA VAL A 65 -14.45 19.94 3.05
C VAL A 65 -15.57 19.58 2.09
N GLY A 66 -16.68 20.31 2.13
CA GLY A 66 -17.82 20.11 1.23
C GLY A 66 -17.73 20.92 -0.07
N GLU A 67 -18.68 20.69 -0.98
CA GLU A 67 -18.88 21.58 -2.13
C GLU A 67 -19.25 22.99 -1.65
N GLY A 68 -18.67 24.03 -2.25
CA GLY A 68 -18.87 25.43 -1.89
C GLY A 68 -18.02 25.94 -0.72
N GLU A 69 -17.39 25.05 0.04
CA GLU A 69 -16.49 25.42 1.14
C GLU A 69 -15.11 25.84 0.63
N GLU A 70 -14.40 26.62 1.45
CA GLU A 70 -13.06 27.10 1.13
C GLU A 70 -12.00 26.41 1.99
N ILE A 71 -10.90 26.03 1.34
CA ILE A 71 -9.71 25.47 1.98
C ILE A 71 -8.47 26.29 1.56
N ASN A 72 -7.93 27.07 2.49
CA ASN A 72 -6.69 27.84 2.28
C ASN A 72 -6.74 28.76 1.04
N GLY A 73 -7.85 29.49 0.84
CA GLY A 73 -8.05 30.38 -0.31
C GLY A 73 -8.46 29.67 -1.61
N TRP A 74 -8.70 28.36 -1.56
CA TRP A 74 -9.25 27.58 -2.68
C TRP A 74 -10.69 27.17 -2.37
N ARG A 75 -11.64 27.60 -3.20
CA ARG A 75 -13.04 27.20 -3.11
C ARG A 75 -13.24 25.86 -3.81
N VAL A 76 -13.97 24.95 -3.17
CA VAL A 76 -14.41 23.69 -3.79
C VAL A 76 -15.59 23.98 -4.70
N GLU A 77 -15.40 23.84 -6.01
CA GLU A 77 -16.47 24.05 -6.99
C GLU A 77 -17.29 22.78 -7.20
N ALA A 78 -16.61 21.64 -7.32
CA ALA A 78 -17.25 20.35 -7.59
C ALA A 78 -16.50 19.21 -6.94
N ILE A 79 -17.26 18.27 -6.37
CA ILE A 79 -16.78 17.00 -5.84
C ILE A 79 -17.43 15.89 -6.66
N THR A 80 -16.62 15.17 -7.44
CA THR A 80 -17.06 13.98 -8.18
C THR A 80 -16.53 12.72 -7.49
N PRO A 81 -17.00 11.51 -7.82
CA PRO A 81 -16.50 10.28 -7.20
C PRO A 81 -15.00 10.02 -7.40
N LEU A 82 -14.38 10.63 -8.41
CA LEU A 82 -12.99 10.37 -8.80
C LEU A 82 -12.06 11.56 -8.58
N GLU A 83 -12.60 12.78 -8.57
CA GLU A 83 -11.81 14.00 -8.55
C GLU A 83 -12.56 15.17 -7.91
N VAL A 84 -11.80 16.15 -7.42
CA VAL A 84 -12.29 17.38 -6.80
C VAL A 84 -11.73 18.57 -7.58
N SER A 85 -12.61 19.47 -8.01
CA SER A 85 -12.25 20.71 -8.69
C SER A 85 -12.26 21.87 -7.69
N LEU A 86 -11.13 22.58 -7.62
CA LEU A 86 -10.92 23.72 -6.74
C LEU A 86 -10.66 24.97 -7.58
N SER A 87 -11.26 26.09 -7.23
CA SER A 87 -10.98 27.40 -7.82
C SER A 87 -10.25 28.27 -6.81
N GLY A 88 -9.14 28.88 -7.22
CA GLY A 88 -8.32 29.71 -6.34
C GLY A 88 -7.65 30.87 -7.10
N PRO A 89 -6.76 31.60 -6.42
CA PRO A 89 -6.07 32.76 -7.01
C PRO A 89 -5.17 32.39 -8.20
N ASP A 90 -4.75 31.14 -8.29
CA ASP A 90 -3.91 30.59 -9.37
C ASP A 90 -4.74 29.94 -10.50
N GLY A 91 -6.08 30.02 -10.42
CA GLY A 91 -7.01 29.43 -11.38
C GLY A 91 -7.71 28.16 -10.87
N VAL A 92 -8.10 27.28 -11.78
CA VAL A 92 -8.80 26.03 -11.45
C VAL A 92 -7.81 24.88 -11.34
N ARG A 93 -7.90 24.10 -10.27
CA ARG A 93 -7.05 22.95 -9.99
C ARG A 93 -7.87 21.71 -9.69
N THR A 94 -7.64 20.65 -10.45
CA THR A 94 -8.25 19.35 -10.24
C THR A 94 -7.33 18.46 -9.42
N LEU A 95 -7.85 17.89 -8.34
CA LEU A 95 -7.15 16.94 -7.48
C LEU A 95 -7.80 15.57 -7.55
N GLN A 96 -6.96 14.54 -7.69
CA GLN A 96 -7.35 13.14 -7.61
C GLN A 96 -6.82 12.52 -6.31
N PRO A 97 -7.54 11.54 -5.74
CA PRO A 97 -7.09 10.82 -4.56
C PRO A 97 -5.73 10.17 -4.83
N LYS A 98 -4.75 10.48 -3.98
CA LYS A 98 -3.42 9.88 -4.05
C LYS A 98 -3.20 9.02 -2.80
N PRO A 99 -2.98 7.70 -2.96
CA PRO A 99 -2.64 6.84 -1.84
C PRO A 99 -1.30 7.28 -1.25
N ASP A 100 -1.18 7.18 0.07
CA ASP A 100 0.07 7.45 0.76
C ASP A 100 1.17 6.49 0.30
N ALA A 101 2.32 7.02 -0.09
CA ALA A 101 3.49 6.19 -0.42
C ALA A 101 3.97 5.34 0.77
N ASN A 102 3.64 5.76 2.00
CA ASN A 102 3.94 5.01 3.22
C ASN A 102 2.84 4.01 3.63
N SER A 103 1.70 3.97 2.93
CA SER A 103 0.79 2.82 3.03
C SER A 103 1.39 1.66 2.25
N ARG A 104 2.37 0.99 2.85
CA ARG A 104 2.88 -0.26 2.32
C ARG A 104 1.70 -1.24 2.29
N PRO A 105 1.27 -1.75 1.11
CA PRO A 105 0.37 -2.88 1.11
C PRO A 105 1.07 -3.97 1.91
N LEU A 106 0.38 -4.54 2.90
CA LEU A 106 0.89 -5.70 3.62
C LEU A 106 1.22 -6.75 2.56
N SER A 107 2.51 -6.90 2.26
CA SER A 107 3.01 -7.93 1.38
C SER A 107 2.46 -9.23 1.93
N GLN A 108 1.69 -9.94 1.11
CA GLN A 108 1.19 -11.25 1.45
C GLN A 108 2.41 -12.17 1.58
N SER A 109 3.00 -12.21 2.77
CA SER A 109 3.88 -13.30 3.18
C SER A 109 3.00 -14.50 3.49
N ALA A 110 2.32 -15.02 2.47
CA ALA A 110 1.98 -16.43 2.45
C ALA A 110 3.24 -17.13 1.96
N SER A 111 4.15 -17.43 2.88
CA SER A 111 5.11 -18.51 2.68
C SER A 111 4.29 -19.78 2.51
N ASN A 112 3.90 -20.06 1.27
CA ASN A 112 3.28 -21.32 0.87
C ASN A 112 4.32 -22.42 1.10
N THR A 113 4.37 -22.95 2.33
CA THR A 113 5.22 -24.08 2.70
C THR A 113 4.65 -25.28 1.97
N ARG A 114 5.15 -25.51 0.75
CA ARG A 114 4.94 -26.75 0.02
C ARG A 114 5.48 -27.88 0.89
N PRO A 115 4.70 -28.91 1.27
CA PRO A 115 5.24 -30.07 1.96
C PRO A 115 6.30 -30.74 1.05
N PRO A 116 7.40 -31.28 1.61
CA PRO A 116 8.44 -31.90 0.82
C PRO A 116 7.85 -33.12 0.08
N GLN A 117 7.70 -32.99 -1.23
CA GLN A 117 7.39 -34.11 -2.11
C GLN A 117 8.67 -34.96 -2.21
N ALA A 118 8.62 -36.20 -1.73
CA ALA A 118 9.72 -37.15 -1.85
C ALA A 118 10.11 -37.30 -3.33
N ALA A 119 11.37 -37.00 -3.65
CA ALA A 119 11.90 -37.12 -5.00
C ALA A 119 12.01 -38.60 -5.40
N PRO A 120 11.54 -39.02 -6.59
CA PRO A 120 11.97 -40.30 -7.16
C PRO A 120 13.46 -40.24 -7.54
N PRO A 121 14.21 -41.35 -7.46
CA PRO A 121 15.64 -41.38 -7.77
C PRO A 121 15.86 -41.13 -9.28
N GLN A 122 16.61 -40.08 -9.61
CA GLN A 122 17.09 -39.85 -10.98
C GLN A 122 18.37 -40.68 -11.22
N PRO A 123 18.53 -41.37 -12.37
CA PRO A 123 19.79 -42.01 -12.73
C PRO A 123 20.89 -40.96 -13.04
N PRO A 124 22.19 -41.26 -12.81
CA PRO A 124 23.26 -40.31 -13.04
C PRO A 124 23.57 -40.18 -14.53
N SER A 125 23.19 -39.05 -15.14
CA SER A 125 23.73 -38.63 -16.43
C SER A 125 25.07 -37.91 -16.24
N SER A 126 26.08 -38.46 -16.90
CA SER A 126 27.49 -38.09 -16.92
C SER A 126 27.70 -36.65 -17.40
N ALA A 127 28.34 -35.81 -16.56
CA ALA A 127 29.11 -34.65 -17.01
C ALA A 127 29.90 -34.10 -15.84
N THR A 128 31.22 -34.32 -15.77
CA THR A 128 32.13 -33.48 -14.97
C THR A 128 33.58 -33.66 -15.46
N LEU A 129 34.05 -32.57 -16.08
CA LEU A 129 35.41 -32.01 -16.04
C LEU A 129 36.53 -32.70 -16.81
N GLY A 130 36.64 -32.36 -18.10
CA GLY A 130 37.93 -32.08 -18.70
C GLY A 130 38.37 -30.65 -18.33
N ALA A 131 39.30 -30.53 -17.38
CA ALA A 131 40.26 -29.44 -17.24
C ALA A 131 41.22 -29.82 -16.10
N THR A 132 42.16 -30.69 -16.44
CA THR A 132 43.33 -31.09 -15.66
C THR A 132 44.21 -29.89 -15.30
N ALA A 133 44.77 -29.98 -14.08
CA ALA A 133 46.03 -29.43 -13.56
C ALA A 133 46.92 -28.68 -14.57
N GLU A 134 47.54 -27.55 -14.22
CA GLU A 134 48.66 -27.53 -13.28
C GLU A 134 48.97 -26.10 -12.85
N GLN A 135 48.99 -25.89 -11.53
CA GLN A 135 49.69 -24.81 -10.88
C GLN A 135 51.04 -25.36 -10.42
N THR A 136 52.07 -25.27 -11.26
CA THR A 136 53.47 -25.54 -10.88
C THR A 136 54.39 -24.44 -11.43
N ALA A 137 54.96 -23.70 -10.48
CA ALA A 137 56.27 -23.05 -10.53
C ALA A 137 56.67 -22.26 -11.80
N ARG A 138 56.45 -20.93 -11.76
CA ARG A 138 57.38 -19.97 -12.36
C ARG A 138 57.84 -18.97 -11.30
N ARG A 139 58.99 -19.23 -10.69
CA ARG A 139 59.81 -18.20 -10.02
C ARG A 139 61.30 -18.54 -10.15
N ASN A 140 61.89 -17.95 -11.19
CA ASN A 140 63.25 -17.39 -11.28
C ASN A 140 64.44 -18.04 -10.56
N ARG A 141 65.46 -18.34 -11.38
CA ARG A 141 66.88 -17.91 -11.28
C ARG A 141 67.81 -18.68 -10.34
N ASP A 142 68.64 -19.54 -10.92
CA ASP A 142 70.08 -19.31 -11.14
C ASP A 142 70.48 -19.97 -12.47
#